data_AF-A0A848XWE5-F1
#
_entry.id   AF-A0A848XWE5-F1
#
_cell.length_a   1.000
_cell.length_b   1.000
_cell.length_c   1.000
_cell.angle_alpha   90.00
_cell.angle_beta   90.00
_cell.angle_gamma   90.00
#
_symmetry.space_group_name_H-M   'P 1'
#
loop_
_entity.id
_entity.type
_entity.pdbx_description
1 polymer ?
#
loop_
_entity_poly.entity_id
_entity_poly.type
_entity_poly.pdbx_seq_one_letter_code
_entity_poly.pdbx_strand_id
1 'polypeptide(L)'
;METLAERFLFWAPRGLGIAFAVFLGVFALDVFGEGLGAWETALALLIHLVPTGLVVLALLAAWRQGWVLFGPLLFIGLLFRAEWAYRRRRTMLEPP
;
A
#
# COMPACT_ATOMS: atom_id res chain seq x y z
N MET A 1 -30.89 -4.57 -9.29
CA MET A 1 -30.28 -3.23 -9.32
C MET A 1 -29.34 -3.19 -8.13
N GLU A 2 -28.04 -2.99 -8.34
CA GLU A 2 -27.15 -2.78 -7.20
C GLU A 2 -27.47 -1.46 -6.51
N THR A 3 -27.39 -1.47 -5.19
CA THR A 3 -27.62 -0.29 -4.36
C THR A 3 -26.47 0.70 -4.53
N LEU A 4 -26.72 1.99 -4.26
CA LEU A 4 -25.66 3.00 -4.25
C LEU A 4 -24.51 2.63 -3.30
N ALA A 5 -24.83 1.91 -2.21
CA ALA A 5 -23.86 1.42 -1.23
C ALA A 5 -22.92 0.35 -1.82
N GLU A 6 -23.43 -0.60 -2.61
CA GLU A 6 -22.61 -1.63 -3.27
C GLU A 6 -21.65 -1.03 -4.28
N ARG A 7 -22.14 -0.08 -5.10
CA ARG A 7 -21.28 0.69 -6.01
C ARG A 7 -20.23 1.50 -5.25
N PHE A 8 -20.59 2.11 -4.13
CA PHE A 8 -19.66 2.89 -3.33
C PHE A 8 -18.56 1.99 -2.72
N LEU A 9 -18.91 0.85 -2.13
CA LEU A 9 -17.95 -0.11 -1.60
C LEU A 9 -16.98 -0.64 -2.66
N PHE A 10 -17.44 -0.79 -3.90
CA PHE A 10 -16.61 -1.24 -5.00
C PHE A 10 -15.66 -0.16 -5.53
N TRP A 11 -16.10 1.10 -5.61
CA TRP A 11 -15.31 2.19 -6.21
C TRP A 11 -14.52 3.04 -5.21
N ALA A 12 -14.98 3.17 -3.97
CA ALA A 12 -14.33 3.98 -2.94
C ALA A 12 -12.87 3.57 -2.67
N PRO A 13 -12.51 2.28 -2.59
CA PRO A 13 -11.11 1.88 -2.40
C PRO A 13 -10.20 2.35 -3.55
N ARG A 14 -10.71 2.33 -4.78
CA ARG A 14 -9.95 2.79 -5.97
C ARG A 14 -9.79 4.29 -5.97
N GLY A 15 -10.89 5.02 -5.70
CA GLY A 15 -10.87 6.48 -5.60
C GLY A 15 -9.91 6.97 -4.51
N LEU A 16 -9.98 6.35 -3.32
CA LEU A 16 -9.07 6.66 -2.20
C LEU A 16 -7.61 6.35 -2.53
N GLY A 17 -7.34 5.20 -3.16
CA GLY A 17 -5.97 4.87 -3.55
C GLY A 17 -5.42 5.83 -4.61
N ILE A 18 -6.21 6.23 -5.61
CA ILE A 18 -5.81 7.25 -6.60
C ILE A 18 -5.53 8.58 -5.91
N ALA A 19 -6.43 9.04 -5.02
CA ALA A 19 -6.24 10.28 -4.26
C ALA A 19 -4.97 10.22 -3.40
N PHE A 20 -4.70 9.09 -2.77
CA PHE A 20 -3.49 8.87 -1.98
C PHE A 20 -2.21 8.89 -2.84
N ALA A 21 -2.22 8.26 -4.02
CA ALA A 21 -1.09 8.31 -4.94
C ALA A 21 -0.80 9.75 -5.40
N VAL A 22 -1.84 10.53 -5.72
CA VAL A 22 -1.69 11.95 -6.09
C VAL A 22 -1.12 12.76 -4.92
N PHE A 23 -1.66 12.56 -3.71
CA PHE A 23 -1.15 13.21 -2.50
C PHE A 23 0.34 12.95 -2.30
N LEU A 24 0.79 11.69 -2.37
CA LEU A 24 2.21 11.35 -2.28
C LEU A 24 3.03 11.96 -3.42
N GLY A 25 2.47 12.02 -4.64
CA GLY A 25 3.13 12.62 -5.79
C GLY A 25 3.46 14.11 -5.59
N VAL A 26 2.62 14.85 -4.88
CA VAL A 26 2.88 16.27 -4.56
C VAL A 26 4.09 16.44 -3.65
N PHE A 27 4.32 15.53 -2.71
CA PHE A 27 5.52 15.58 -1.85
C PHE A 27 6.80 15.45 -2.66
N ALA A 28 6.81 14.68 -3.75
CA ALA A 28 8.01 14.52 -4.57
C ALA A 28 8.46 15.82 -5.28
N LEU A 29 7.65 16.87 -5.28
CA LEU A 29 7.99 18.17 -5.85
C LEU A 29 8.86 19.02 -4.90
N ASP A 30 9.07 18.60 -3.65
CA ASP A 30 9.91 19.32 -2.69
C ASP A 30 11.38 19.43 -3.14
N VAL A 31 11.87 18.45 -3.90
CA VAL A 31 13.20 18.40 -4.51
C VAL A 31 13.55 19.65 -5.36
N PHE A 32 12.55 20.32 -5.95
CA PHE A 32 12.81 21.52 -6.76
C PHE A 32 13.25 22.73 -5.92
N GLY A 33 13.10 22.68 -4.59
CA GLY A 33 13.57 23.70 -3.66
C GLY A 33 14.99 23.49 -3.13
N GLU A 34 15.65 22.37 -3.44
CA GLU A 34 16.92 21.98 -2.82
C GLU A 34 18.18 22.62 -3.45
N GLY A 35 18.04 23.34 -4.57
CA GLY A 35 19.17 24.00 -5.24
C GLY A 35 20.14 23.04 -5.94
N LEU A 36 19.67 21.83 -6.25
CA LEU A 36 20.44 20.81 -6.98
C LEU A 36 20.62 21.18 -8.46
N GLY A 37 21.65 20.61 -9.10
CA GLY A 37 21.80 20.68 -10.55
C GLY A 37 20.67 19.95 -11.28
N ALA A 38 20.57 20.15 -12.61
CA ALA A 38 19.46 19.60 -13.40
C ALA A 38 19.41 18.06 -13.38
N TRP A 39 20.58 17.40 -13.39
CA TRP A 39 20.66 15.95 -13.38
C TRP A 39 20.39 15.37 -11.99
N GLU A 40 20.94 16.01 -10.97
CA GLU A 40 20.73 15.66 -9.57
C GLU A 40 19.25 15.81 -9.20
N THR A 41 18.60 16.90 -9.63
CA THR A 41 17.16 17.12 -9.45
C THR A 41 16.34 16.02 -10.13
N ALA A 42 16.70 15.64 -11.36
CA ALA A 42 15.98 14.58 -12.08
C ALA A 42 16.09 13.22 -11.36
N LEU A 43 17.29 12.86 -10.88
CA LEU A 43 17.50 11.63 -10.10
C LEU A 43 16.78 11.67 -8.75
N ALA A 44 16.89 12.78 -8.02
CA ALA A 44 16.24 12.96 -6.74
C ALA A 44 14.71 12.93 -6.89
N LEU A 45 14.15 13.54 -7.92
CA LEU A 45 12.72 13.44 -8.25
C LEU A 45 12.30 11.98 -8.52
N LEU A 46 13.08 11.22 -9.30
CA LEU A 46 12.79 9.80 -9.56
C LEU A 46 12.79 8.98 -8.27
N ILE A 47 13.71 9.25 -7.34
CA ILE A 47 13.77 8.60 -6.04
C ILE A 47 12.56 8.99 -5.18
N HIS A 48 12.19 10.27 -5.14
CA HIS A 48 11.03 10.77 -4.40
C HIS A 48 9.69 10.28 -4.97
N LEU A 49 9.64 9.88 -6.24
CA LEU A 49 8.46 9.26 -6.86
C LEU A 49 8.33 7.76 -6.55
N VAL A 50 9.35 7.11 -5.97
CA VAL A 50 9.28 5.67 -5.61
C VAL A 50 8.08 5.34 -4.72
N PRO A 51 7.80 6.07 -3.62
CA PRO A 51 6.62 5.84 -2.78
C PRO A 51 5.31 5.90 -3.58
N THR A 52 5.15 6.91 -4.43
CA THR A 52 3.98 7.06 -5.31
C THR A 52 3.88 5.91 -6.31
N GLY A 53 5.00 5.51 -6.90
CA GLY A 53 5.09 4.39 -7.83
C GLY A 53 4.64 3.07 -7.20
N LEU A 54 5.02 2.79 -5.94
CA LEU A 54 4.56 1.60 -5.21
C LEU A 54 3.04 1.58 -5.02
N VAL A 55 2.43 2.73 -4.69
CA VAL A 55 0.96 2.84 -4.56
C VAL A 55 0.28 2.65 -5.92
N VAL A 56 0.82 3.24 -6.99
CA VAL A 56 0.30 3.05 -8.36
C VAL A 56 0.39 1.58 -8.79
N LEU A 57 1.50 0.90 -8.50
CA LEU A 57 1.63 -0.54 -8.78
C LEU A 57 0.61 -1.37 -7.99
N ALA A 58 0.39 -1.05 -6.71
CA ALA A 58 -0.64 -1.70 -5.91
C ALA A 58 -2.06 -1.45 -6.47
N LEU A 59 -2.34 -0.22 -6.92
CA LEU A 59 -3.58 0.13 -7.61
C LEU A 59 -3.76 -0.64 -8.92
N LEU A 60 -2.72 -0.74 -9.74
CA LEU A 60 -2.74 -1.50 -11.00
C LEU A 60 -2.98 -3.00 -10.75
N ALA A 61 -2.31 -3.57 -9.73
CA ALA A 61 -2.55 -4.94 -9.30
C ALA A 61 -4.01 -5.11 -8.84
N ALA A 62 -4.52 -4.20 -8.01
CA ALA A 62 -5.89 -4.18 -7.54
C ALA A 62 -6.92 -3.86 -8.63
N TRP A 63 -6.51 -3.33 -9.79
CA TRP A 63 -7.40 -2.98 -10.89
C TRP A 63 -7.98 -4.24 -11.55
N ARG A 64 -7.24 -5.35 -11.53
CA ARG A 64 -7.73 -6.65 -11.99
C ARG A 64 -8.47 -7.36 -10.85
N GLN A 65 -9.75 -7.66 -11.07
CA GLN A 65 -10.75 -8.20 -10.11
C GLN A 65 -10.28 -9.34 -9.18
N GLY A 66 -9.20 -10.06 -9.49
CA GLY A 66 -8.71 -11.20 -8.68
C GLY A 66 -7.74 -10.86 -7.54
N TRP A 67 -7.16 -9.65 -7.47
CA TRP A 67 -6.02 -9.36 -6.56
C TRP A 67 -6.37 -8.46 -5.36
N VAL A 68 -7.53 -7.79 -5.38
CA VAL A 68 -7.97 -6.83 -4.35
C VAL A 68 -8.00 -7.46 -2.95
N LEU A 69 -8.22 -8.78 -2.86
CA LEU A 69 -8.32 -9.52 -1.61
C LEU A 69 -7.02 -10.23 -1.22
N PHE A 70 -6.14 -10.56 -2.16
CA PHE A 70 -4.95 -11.38 -1.87
C PHE A 70 -3.97 -10.70 -0.91
N GLY A 71 -3.73 -9.40 -1.04
CA GLY A 71 -2.79 -8.67 -0.18
C GLY A 71 -3.20 -8.66 1.30
N PRO A 72 -4.39 -8.12 1.64
CA PRO A 72 -4.90 -8.13 3.01
C PRO A 72 -5.06 -9.55 3.57
N LEU A 73 -5.55 -10.51 2.79
CA LEU A 73 -5.68 -11.89 3.26
C LEU A 73 -4.32 -12.55 3.53
N LEU A 74 -3.30 -12.30 2.72
CA LEU A 74 -1.96 -12.81 2.97
C LEU A 74 -1.37 -12.20 4.24
N PHE A 75 -1.56 -10.90 4.46
CA PHE A 75 -1.10 -10.23 5.67
C PHE A 75 -1.80 -10.76 6.93
N ILE A 76 -3.13 -10.89 6.90
CA ILE A 76 -3.91 -11.49 7.98
C ILE A 76 -3.48 -12.95 8.23
N GLY A 77 -3.28 -13.73 7.17
CA GLY A 77 -2.79 -15.11 7.27
C GLY A 77 -1.40 -15.20 7.92
N LEU A 78 -0.50 -14.27 7.60
CA LEU A 78 0.84 -14.21 8.19
C LEU A 78 0.80 -13.84 9.68
N LEU A 79 -0.03 -12.86 10.05
CA LEU A 79 -0.24 -12.45 11.45
C LEU A 79 -0.83 -13.60 12.27
N PHE A 80 -1.86 -14.27 11.75
CA PHE A 80 -2.46 -15.43 12.41
C PHE A 80 -1.41 -16.55 12.61
N ARG A 81 -0.60 -16.84 11.59
CA ARG A 81 0.46 -17.84 11.67
C ARG A 81 1.53 -17.46 12.70
N ALA A 82 1.92 -16.19 12.75
CA ALA A 82 2.91 -15.69 13.70
C ALA A 82 2.37 -15.77 15.15
N GLU A 83 1.13 -15.36 15.36
CA GLU A 83 0.46 -15.42 16.67
C GLU A 83 0.30 -16.87 17.14
N TRP A 84 -0.11 -17.78 16.25
CA TRP A 84 -0.21 -19.20 16.57
C TRP A 84 1.16 -19.82 16.88
N ALA A 85 2.20 -19.48 16.11
CA ALA A 85 3.55 -19.96 16.37
C ALA A 85 4.09 -19.41 17.70
N TYR A 86 3.76 -18.17 18.04
CA TYR A 86 4.10 -17.56 19.32
C TYR A 86 3.37 -18.25 20.48
N ARG A 87 2.04 -18.44 20.38
CA ARG A 87 1.23 -19.14 21.39
C ARG A 87 1.71 -20.57 21.62
N ARG A 88 2.00 -21.32 20.54
CA ARG A 88 2.52 -22.69 20.62
C ARG A 88 3.85 -22.78 21.37
N ARG A 89 4.76 -21.82 21.17
CA ARG A 89 6.03 -21.78 21.91
C ARG A 89 5.82 -21.43 23.38
N ARG A 90 4.89 -20.51 23.68
CA ARG A 90 4.58 -20.12 25.07
C ARG A 90 4.03 -21.29 25.90
N THR A 91 3.14 -22.10 25.34
CA THR A 91 2.59 -23.28 26.02
C THR A 91 3.62 -24.38 26.30
N MET A 92 4.79 -24.35 25.65
CA MET A 92 5.88 -25.30 25.92
C MET A 92 6.86 -24.81 26.99
N LEU A 93 6.79 -23.53 27.37
CA LEU A 93 7.72 -22.89 28.32
C LEU A 93 7.12 -22.65 29.70
N GLU A 94 5.80 -22.75 29.85
CA GLU A 94 5.15 -22.76 31.16
C GLU A 94 4.97 -24.22 31.60
N PRO A 95 5.72 -24.71 32.61
CA PRO A 95 5.45 -26.01 33.19
C PRO A 95 4.08 -25.99 33.91
N PRO A 96 3.38 -27.14 33.97
CA PRO A 96 2.09 -27.27 34.64
C PRO A 96 2.15 -27.00 36.15
#